data_AF-A0A9F2R6Z1-F1
#
_entry.id   AF-A0A9F2R6Z1-F1
#
_cell.length_a   1.000
_cell.length_b   1.000
_cell.length_c   1.000
_cell.angle_alpha   90.00
_cell.angle_beta   90.00
_cell.angle_gamma   90.00
#
_symmetry.space_group_name_H-M   'P 1'
#
loop_
_entity.id
_entity.type
_entity.pdbx_description
1 polymer ?
#
loop_
_entity_poly.entity_id
_entity_poly.type
_entity_poly.pdbx_seq_one_letter_code
_entity_poly.pdbx_strand_id
1 'polypeptide(L)'
;MMYYLIERVNETLQEWQKAHGMKFYHNVNNRSTFISYSYYPQFWINVSLRPTFEEALEQLLLRSQPLENTGQTILVIGGVQWLNFSHLHIIQKVLKRMNLSNIMVVIKSLGVGFHLPVDGVHTLSPAEIQNLWNENLAILNTAKQYGYEVVDTFIITMGRYKEFLQGKCGCHFHEVAKSKVSERSFPTATTFSRPYALGKYFNNQSNLVKLQAYASNSQSPYHVRGPINQVYSEILLSRICRNNRKDAGM
;
A
#
# COMPACT_ATOMS: atom_id res chain seq x y z
N MET A 1 1.08 5.64 2.47
CA MET A 1 0.28 5.54 1.22
C MET A 1 -1.06 4.85 1.39
N MET A 2 -1.16 3.57 1.79
CA MET A 2 -2.47 2.89 1.94
C MET A 2 -3.47 3.72 2.78
N TYR A 3 -3.02 4.23 3.92
CA TYR A 3 -3.85 5.08 4.78
C TYR A 3 -4.18 6.44 4.18
N TYR A 4 -3.29 7.01 3.38
CA TYR A 4 -3.59 8.23 2.64
C TYR A 4 -4.67 7.96 1.59
N LEU A 5 -4.60 6.83 0.87
CA LEU A 5 -5.63 6.44 -0.09
C LEU A 5 -6.99 6.28 0.61
N ILE A 6 -7.02 5.58 1.74
CA ILE A 6 -8.25 5.38 2.50
C ILE A 6 -8.80 6.72 2.98
N GLU A 7 -7.96 7.55 3.60
CA GLU A 7 -8.34 8.89 4.05
C GLU A 7 -8.88 9.74 2.89
N ARG A 8 -8.20 9.72 1.75
CA ARG A 8 -8.52 10.56 0.60
C ARG A 8 -9.84 10.15 -0.06
N VAL A 9 -10.10 8.85 -0.14
CA VAL A 9 -11.27 8.29 -0.81
C VAL A 9 -12.51 8.27 0.10
N ASN A 10 -12.32 8.09 1.41
CA ASN A 10 -13.42 8.15 2.38
C ASN A 10 -13.62 9.54 3.01
N GLU A 11 -12.74 10.50 2.71
CA GLU A 11 -12.62 11.79 3.40
C GLU A 11 -12.32 11.67 4.91
N THR A 12 -12.11 10.44 5.40
CA THR A 12 -11.85 10.14 6.81
C THR A 12 -10.96 8.92 6.96
N LEU A 13 -10.14 8.92 8.02
CA LEU A 13 -9.31 7.80 8.45
C LEU A 13 -9.70 7.40 9.87
N GLN A 14 -10.53 6.37 9.98
CA GLN A 14 -11.05 5.87 11.26
C GLN A 14 -10.05 5.01 12.03
N GLU A 15 -9.23 4.25 11.31
CA GLU A 15 -8.31 3.28 11.90
C GLU A 15 -6.89 3.46 11.37
N TRP A 16 -5.93 3.47 12.29
CA TRP A 16 -4.51 3.41 11.97
C TRP A 16 -3.80 2.47 12.94
N GLN A 17 -3.14 1.45 12.38
CA GLN A 17 -2.22 0.57 13.12
C GLN A 17 -1.13 0.05 12.19
N LYS A 18 0.12 -0.04 12.63
CA LYS A 18 1.16 -0.69 11.82
C LYS A 18 0.71 -2.12 11.49
N ALA A 19 0.64 -2.44 10.21
CA ALA A 19 0.10 -3.69 9.71
C ALA A 19 1.25 -4.60 9.27
N HIS A 20 1.46 -5.68 10.01
CA HIS A 20 2.35 -6.77 9.60
C HIS A 20 1.55 -7.90 8.92
N GLY A 21 0.27 -8.08 9.27
CA GLY A 21 -0.63 -9.02 8.59
C GLY A 21 -1.37 -8.42 7.40
N MET A 22 -2.19 -9.26 6.76
CA MET A 22 -3.15 -8.79 5.77
C MET A 22 -4.20 -7.88 6.41
N LYS A 23 -4.64 -6.86 5.67
CA LYS A 23 -5.76 -5.99 6.06
C LYS A 23 -6.81 -5.96 4.98
N PHE A 24 -8.06 -5.86 5.41
CA PHE A 24 -9.23 -5.80 4.55
C PHE A 24 -10.05 -4.58 4.95
N TYR A 25 -10.31 -3.71 3.99
CA TYR A 25 -11.19 -2.57 4.13
C TYR A 25 -12.38 -2.81 3.22
N HIS A 26 -13.51 -3.12 3.84
CA HIS A 26 -14.79 -3.22 3.15
C HIS A 26 -15.44 -1.84 3.11
N ASN A 27 -16.29 -1.65 2.12
CA ASN A 27 -17.17 -0.49 2.02
C ASN A 27 -16.46 0.88 1.95
N VAL A 28 -15.25 0.92 1.39
CA VAL A 28 -14.53 2.17 1.08
C VAL A 28 -15.20 2.84 -0.13
N ASN A 29 -15.02 4.14 -0.31
CA ASN A 29 -15.52 4.91 -1.45
C ASN A 29 -17.05 4.83 -1.57
N ASN A 30 -17.79 5.28 -0.55
CA ASN A 30 -19.26 5.17 -0.52
C ASN A 30 -19.77 3.74 -0.75
N ARG A 31 -19.10 2.76 -0.12
CA ARG A 31 -19.39 1.33 -0.21
C ARG A 31 -19.13 0.68 -1.57
N SER A 32 -18.48 1.36 -2.51
CA SER A 32 -18.24 0.83 -3.86
C SER A 32 -16.91 0.11 -4.01
N THR A 33 -16.01 0.20 -3.04
CA THR A 33 -14.63 -0.30 -3.18
C THR A 33 -14.25 -1.21 -2.02
N PHE A 34 -13.65 -2.36 -2.37
CA PHE A 34 -12.98 -3.26 -1.44
C PHE A 34 -11.47 -3.13 -1.61
N ILE A 35 -10.74 -3.02 -0.49
CA ILE A 35 -9.28 -2.92 -0.50
C ILE A 35 -8.70 -4.03 0.37
N SER A 36 -7.85 -4.85 -0.22
CA SER A 36 -7.01 -5.83 0.46
C SER A 36 -5.54 -5.38 0.43
N TYR A 37 -4.86 -5.53 1.55
CA TYR A 37 -3.44 -5.21 1.69
C TYR A 37 -2.68 -6.40 2.27
N SER A 38 -1.46 -6.62 1.80
CA SER A 38 -0.51 -7.57 2.36
C SER A 38 0.88 -6.94 2.44
N TYR A 39 1.60 -7.20 3.53
CA TYR A 39 2.96 -6.74 3.73
C TYR A 39 3.96 -7.81 3.26
N TYR A 40 4.89 -7.43 2.40
CA TYR A 40 5.97 -8.31 1.93
C TYR A 40 7.28 -7.51 1.79
N PRO A 41 8.45 -8.10 2.14
CA PRO A 41 8.65 -9.38 2.82
C PRO A 41 8.22 -9.36 4.29
N GLN A 42 7.85 -10.52 4.84
CA GLN A 42 7.48 -10.63 6.25
C GLN A 42 8.73 -10.75 7.14
N PHE A 43 9.40 -9.63 7.39
CA PHE A 43 10.71 -9.61 8.08
C PHE A 43 10.69 -10.15 9.51
N TRP A 44 9.52 -10.16 10.17
CA TRP A 44 9.33 -10.74 11.51
C TRP A 44 9.24 -12.28 11.52
N ILE A 45 9.13 -12.92 10.35
CA ILE A 45 9.17 -14.37 10.21
C ILE A 45 10.62 -14.81 9.99
N ASN A 46 11.00 -15.99 10.50
CA ASN A 46 12.30 -16.59 10.23
C ASN A 46 12.49 -16.78 8.72
N VAL A 47 13.69 -16.51 8.20
CA VAL A 47 14.03 -16.58 6.77
C VAL A 47 13.57 -17.89 6.12
N SER A 48 13.76 -19.03 6.79
CA SER A 48 13.37 -20.35 6.26
C SER A 48 11.85 -20.59 6.17
N LEU A 49 11.06 -19.76 6.86
CA LEU A 49 9.60 -19.84 6.89
C LEU A 49 8.92 -18.67 6.18
N ARG A 50 9.70 -17.71 5.65
CA ARG A 50 9.13 -16.57 4.93
C ARG A 50 8.51 -17.05 3.63
N PRO A 51 7.28 -16.62 3.30
CA PRO A 51 6.73 -16.91 1.99
C PRO A 51 7.59 -16.24 0.93
N THR A 52 7.75 -16.92 -0.19
CA THR A 52 8.24 -16.32 -1.44
C THR A 52 7.30 -15.23 -1.90
N PHE A 53 7.77 -14.38 -2.82
CA PHE A 53 6.91 -13.38 -3.44
C PHE A 53 5.71 -14.00 -4.17
N GLU A 54 5.92 -15.12 -4.88
CA GLU A 54 4.85 -15.83 -5.60
C GLU A 54 3.76 -16.28 -4.61
N GLU A 55 4.12 -16.93 -3.52
CA GLU A 55 3.17 -17.38 -2.48
C GLU A 55 2.44 -16.21 -1.81
N ALA A 56 3.16 -15.12 -1.49
CA ALA A 56 2.55 -13.94 -0.87
C ALA A 56 1.54 -13.25 -1.81
N LEU A 57 1.84 -13.20 -3.11
CA LEU A 57 0.95 -12.65 -4.13
C LEU A 57 -0.28 -13.54 -4.33
N GLU A 58 -0.10 -14.86 -4.46
CA GLU A 58 -1.22 -15.79 -4.56
C GLU A 58 -2.14 -15.73 -3.35
N GLN A 59 -1.57 -15.72 -2.13
CA GLN A 59 -2.36 -15.59 -0.91
C GLN A 59 -3.17 -14.28 -0.86
N LEU A 60 -2.57 -13.17 -1.32
CA LEU A 60 -3.29 -11.90 -1.44
C LEU A 60 -4.48 -12.06 -2.40
N LEU A 61 -4.25 -12.53 -3.62
CA LEU A 61 -5.30 -12.63 -4.64
C LEU A 61 -6.42 -13.61 -4.23
N LEU A 62 -6.07 -14.77 -3.65
CA LEU A 62 -7.03 -15.77 -3.19
C LEU A 62 -7.93 -15.23 -2.08
N ARG A 63 -7.36 -14.50 -1.11
CA ARG A 63 -8.12 -13.94 0.01
C ARG A 63 -8.87 -12.66 -0.33
N SER A 64 -8.63 -12.12 -1.52
CA SER A 64 -9.30 -10.91 -2.01
C SER A 64 -10.49 -11.21 -2.92
N GLN A 65 -10.80 -12.50 -3.12
CA GLN A 65 -11.95 -12.92 -3.91
C GLN A 65 -13.27 -12.40 -3.30
N PRO A 66 -14.28 -12.09 -4.15
CA PRO A 66 -14.28 -12.24 -5.61
C PRO A 66 -13.46 -11.15 -6.32
N LEU A 67 -12.68 -11.55 -7.32
CA LEU A 67 -11.94 -10.64 -8.20
C LEU A 67 -12.42 -10.79 -9.64
N GLU A 68 -12.81 -9.68 -10.26
CA GLU A 68 -13.19 -9.65 -11.67
C GLU A 68 -11.97 -9.39 -12.57
N ASN A 69 -11.89 -10.10 -13.69
CA ASN A 69 -10.80 -9.91 -14.66
C ASN A 69 -11.06 -8.70 -15.56
N THR A 70 -11.12 -7.51 -14.97
CA THR A 70 -11.39 -6.24 -15.64
C THR A 70 -10.49 -5.14 -15.08
N GLY A 71 -10.38 -4.02 -15.79
CA GLY A 71 -9.61 -2.85 -15.34
C GLY A 71 -10.11 -2.20 -14.04
N GLN A 72 -11.28 -2.63 -13.53
CA GLN A 72 -11.81 -2.20 -12.22
C GLN A 72 -11.14 -2.94 -11.05
N THR A 73 -10.58 -4.13 -11.28
CA THR A 73 -9.68 -4.78 -10.33
C THR A 73 -8.29 -4.17 -10.50
N ILE A 74 -7.71 -3.68 -9.40
CA ILE A 74 -6.43 -2.98 -9.41
C ILE A 74 -5.46 -3.66 -8.44
N LEU A 75 -4.30 -4.03 -8.95
CA LEU A 75 -3.19 -4.59 -8.18
C LEU A 75 -2.04 -3.57 -8.13
N VAL A 76 -1.74 -3.06 -6.93
CA VAL A 76 -0.64 -2.11 -6.71
C VAL A 76 0.51 -2.82 -5.99
N ILE A 77 1.71 -2.81 -6.57
CA ILE A 77 2.89 -3.52 -6.02
C ILE A 77 4.10 -2.59 -5.97
N GLY A 78 4.88 -2.64 -4.89
CA GLY A 78 6.22 -2.06 -4.81
C GLY A 78 6.34 -0.76 -4.00
N GLY A 79 7.28 0.11 -4.40
CA GLY A 79 7.67 1.32 -3.66
C GLY A 79 8.50 0.99 -2.43
N VAL A 80 9.46 0.10 -2.64
CA VAL A 80 10.25 -0.66 -1.66
C VAL A 80 11.57 -1.04 -2.33
N GLN A 81 12.56 -1.46 -1.54
CA GLN A 81 13.91 -1.76 -2.05
C GLN A 81 14.08 -3.17 -2.65
N TRP A 82 13.12 -4.08 -2.48
CA TRP A 82 13.28 -5.49 -2.86
C TRP A 82 12.77 -5.84 -4.27
N LEU A 83 12.05 -4.92 -4.92
CA LEU A 83 11.44 -5.18 -6.22
C LEU A 83 12.51 -5.29 -7.31
N ASN A 84 12.37 -6.22 -8.25
CA ASN A 84 13.27 -6.36 -9.40
C ASN A 84 12.52 -6.97 -10.60
N PHE A 85 13.20 -7.10 -11.74
CA PHE A 85 12.57 -7.60 -12.97
C PHE A 85 12.02 -9.05 -12.83
N SER A 86 12.66 -9.90 -12.02
CA SER A 86 12.18 -11.27 -11.79
C SER A 86 10.82 -11.29 -11.09
N HIS A 87 10.59 -10.35 -10.16
CA HIS A 87 9.28 -10.19 -9.53
C HIS A 87 8.20 -9.81 -10.55
N LEU A 88 8.50 -8.97 -11.55
CA LEU A 88 7.54 -8.61 -12.60
C LEU A 88 7.13 -9.83 -13.42
N HIS A 89 8.08 -10.73 -13.71
CA HIS A 89 7.77 -11.99 -14.38
C HIS A 89 6.86 -12.89 -13.54
N ILE A 90 7.11 -12.96 -12.22
CA ILE A 90 6.24 -13.69 -11.28
C ILE A 90 4.83 -13.10 -11.28
N ILE A 91 4.67 -11.76 -11.25
CA ILE A 91 3.35 -11.11 -11.33
C ILE A 91 2.61 -11.59 -12.57
N GLN A 92 3.22 -11.50 -13.75
CA GLN A 92 2.59 -11.90 -15.00
C GLN A 92 2.20 -13.39 -15.00
N LYS A 93 3.08 -14.26 -14.51
CA LYS A 93 2.85 -15.71 -14.39
C LYS A 93 1.66 -16.02 -13.47
N VAL A 94 1.60 -15.39 -12.29
CA VAL A 94 0.52 -15.58 -11.31
C VAL A 94 -0.80 -15.08 -11.87
N LEU A 95 -0.85 -13.88 -12.43
CA LEU A 95 -2.07 -13.30 -12.99
C LEU A 95 -2.63 -14.14 -14.14
N LYS A 96 -1.76 -14.65 -15.03
CA LYS A 96 -2.17 -15.56 -16.10
C LYS A 96 -2.77 -16.85 -15.55
N ARG A 97 -2.14 -17.45 -14.54
CA ARG A 97 -2.62 -18.69 -13.89
C ARG A 97 -3.96 -18.49 -13.19
N MET A 98 -4.19 -17.32 -12.60
CA MET A 98 -5.42 -16.99 -11.88
C MET A 98 -6.52 -16.37 -12.78
N ASN A 99 -6.31 -16.32 -14.09
CA ASN A 99 -7.22 -15.70 -15.07
C ASN A 99 -7.54 -14.22 -14.75
N LEU A 100 -6.51 -13.46 -14.32
CA LEU A 100 -6.57 -12.04 -13.97
C LEU A 100 -5.67 -11.18 -14.88
N SER A 101 -5.45 -11.60 -16.12
CA SER A 101 -4.54 -10.92 -17.05
C SER A 101 -5.02 -9.52 -17.51
N ASN A 102 -6.31 -9.21 -17.36
CA ASN A 102 -6.94 -7.97 -17.83
C ASN A 102 -7.17 -6.96 -16.68
N ILE A 103 -6.65 -7.24 -15.48
CA ILE A 103 -6.71 -6.29 -14.36
C ILE A 103 -5.71 -5.15 -14.58
N MET A 104 -5.95 -4.02 -13.91
CA MET A 104 -4.94 -2.96 -13.88
C MET A 104 -3.83 -3.33 -12.91
N VAL A 105 -2.59 -3.37 -13.39
CA VAL A 105 -1.41 -3.51 -12.53
C VAL A 105 -0.67 -2.18 -12.48
N VAL A 106 -0.41 -1.68 -11.27
CA VAL A 106 0.40 -0.48 -11.04
C VAL A 106 1.68 -0.86 -10.30
N ILE A 107 2.81 -0.69 -10.99
CA ILE A 107 4.13 -0.90 -10.43
C ILE A 107 4.66 0.42 -9.86
N LYS A 108 4.83 0.41 -8.54
CA LYS A 108 5.61 1.40 -7.82
C LYS A 108 7.06 0.94 -7.86
N SER A 109 7.95 1.74 -8.44
CA SER A 109 9.34 1.33 -8.66
C SER A 109 10.16 1.25 -7.36
N LEU A 110 11.48 1.34 -7.43
CA LEU A 110 12.34 1.31 -6.23
C LEU A 110 12.21 2.60 -5.42
N GLY A 111 12.25 2.49 -4.09
CA GLY A 111 12.33 3.65 -3.21
C GLY A 111 13.75 3.82 -2.69
N VAL A 112 14.39 4.97 -2.94
CA VAL A 112 15.77 5.21 -2.50
C VAL A 112 15.88 5.65 -1.04
N GLY A 113 14.73 5.81 -0.35
CA GLY A 113 14.64 6.26 1.05
C GLY A 113 15.63 5.58 2.00
N PHE A 114 15.72 4.25 1.92
CA PHE A 114 16.58 3.43 2.78
C PHE A 114 18.08 3.51 2.48
N HIS A 115 18.45 4.20 1.41
CA HIS A 115 19.81 4.24 0.87
C HIS A 115 20.44 5.63 0.92
N LEU A 116 19.68 6.62 1.39
CA LEU A 116 20.09 8.01 1.48
C LEU A 116 20.93 8.26 2.74
N PRO A 117 21.84 9.26 2.69
CA PRO A 117 22.73 9.59 3.79
C PRO A 117 21.93 10.10 5.00
N VAL A 118 21.63 9.19 5.91
CA VAL A 118 20.98 9.47 7.19
C VAL A 118 21.87 8.89 8.29
N ASP A 119 22.18 9.70 9.28
CA ASP A 119 23.05 9.29 10.39
C ASP A 119 22.52 8.02 11.06
N GLY A 120 23.41 7.04 11.23
CA GLY A 120 23.08 5.73 11.82
C GLY A 120 22.34 4.77 10.90
N VAL A 121 22.16 5.09 9.62
CA VAL A 121 21.56 4.22 8.60
C VAL A 121 22.57 3.92 7.50
N HIS A 122 22.58 2.68 7.03
CA HIS A 122 23.41 2.28 5.89
C HIS A 122 23.09 3.15 4.67
N THR A 123 24.13 3.71 4.07
CA THR A 123 24.04 4.61 2.92
C THR A 123 24.79 3.98 1.76
N LEU A 124 24.22 4.07 0.56
CA LEU A 124 24.88 3.59 -0.65
C LEU A 124 25.91 4.60 -1.17
N SER A 125 27.02 4.10 -1.67
CA SER A 125 27.99 4.89 -2.44
C SER A 125 27.39 5.37 -3.77
N PRO A 126 27.98 6.40 -4.42
CA PRO A 126 27.51 6.85 -5.72
C PRO A 126 27.44 5.75 -6.78
N ALA A 127 28.39 4.80 -6.76
CA ALA A 127 28.39 3.66 -7.67
C ALA A 127 27.21 2.70 -7.41
N GLU A 128 26.90 2.44 -6.14
CA GLU A 128 25.76 1.60 -5.76
C GLU A 128 24.41 2.28 -6.09
N ILE A 129 24.32 3.60 -5.92
CA ILE A 129 23.16 4.38 -6.36
C ILE A 129 22.97 4.28 -7.88
N GLN A 130 24.06 4.34 -8.65
CA GLN A 130 24.01 4.17 -10.11
C GLN A 130 23.55 2.75 -10.49
N ASN A 131 23.99 1.73 -9.77
CA ASN A 131 23.52 0.36 -9.96
C ASN A 131 22.01 0.25 -9.66
N LEU A 132 21.56 0.82 -8.55
CA LEU A 132 20.15 0.84 -8.17
C LEU A 132 19.28 1.59 -9.20
N TRP A 133 19.82 2.67 -9.79
CA TRP A 133 19.19 3.36 -10.91
C TRP A 133 19.03 2.47 -12.14
N ASN A 134 20.08 1.72 -12.51
CA ASN A 134 20.02 0.79 -13.63
C ASN A 134 19.00 -0.33 -13.39
N GLU A 135 18.92 -0.85 -12.17
CA GLU A 135 17.87 -1.80 -11.77
C GLU A 135 16.47 -1.18 -11.86
N ASN A 136 16.31 0.07 -11.42
CA ASN A 136 15.05 0.81 -11.53
C ASN A 136 14.62 0.95 -13.00
N LEU A 137 15.55 1.29 -13.90
CA LEU A 137 15.28 1.35 -15.34
C LEU A 137 14.82 0.00 -15.90
N ALA A 138 15.43 -1.11 -15.48
CA ALA A 138 14.99 -2.44 -15.88
C ALA A 138 13.54 -2.72 -15.44
N ILE A 139 13.19 -2.39 -14.21
CA ILE A 139 11.81 -2.52 -13.69
C ILE A 139 10.83 -1.69 -14.53
N LEU A 140 11.15 -0.42 -14.78
CA LEU A 140 10.28 0.48 -15.55
C LEU A 140 10.08 -0.02 -16.99
N ASN A 141 11.14 -0.50 -17.64
CA ASN A 141 11.08 -1.01 -19.00
C ASN A 141 10.27 -2.30 -19.08
N THR A 142 10.50 -3.25 -18.17
CA THR A 142 9.73 -4.50 -18.11
C THR A 142 8.26 -4.25 -17.78
N ALA A 143 7.94 -3.33 -16.85
CA ALA A 143 6.56 -2.98 -16.53
C ALA A 143 5.83 -2.43 -17.76
N LYS A 144 6.47 -1.53 -18.52
CA LYS A 144 5.92 -1.00 -19.77
C LYS A 144 5.71 -2.09 -20.83
N GLN A 145 6.66 -3.02 -20.98
CA GLN A 145 6.52 -4.16 -21.90
C GLN A 145 5.32 -5.04 -21.57
N TYR A 146 4.98 -5.16 -20.29
CA TYR A 146 3.79 -5.91 -19.83
C TYR A 146 2.50 -5.08 -19.83
N GLY A 147 2.55 -3.81 -20.27
CA GLY A 147 1.39 -2.91 -20.29
C GLY A 147 0.97 -2.42 -18.90
N TYR A 148 1.85 -2.50 -17.90
CA TYR A 148 1.56 -2.05 -16.55
C TYR A 148 1.73 -0.53 -16.42
N GLU A 149 0.89 0.09 -15.58
CA GLU A 149 1.09 1.47 -15.17
C GLU A 149 2.28 1.56 -14.22
N VAL A 150 2.99 2.68 -14.27
CA VAL A 150 4.19 2.89 -13.44
C VAL A 150 4.10 4.19 -12.65
N VAL A 151 4.53 4.12 -11.40
CA VAL A 151 4.83 5.28 -10.57
C VAL A 151 6.29 5.19 -10.16
N ASP A 152 7.12 6.05 -10.76
CA ASP A 152 8.56 6.04 -10.50
C ASP A 152 8.89 6.66 -9.14
N THR A 153 8.81 5.83 -8.09
CA THR A 153 9.18 6.22 -6.72
C THR A 153 10.63 6.65 -6.63
N PHE A 154 11.51 6.10 -7.47
CA PHE A 154 12.93 6.33 -7.34
C PHE A 154 13.23 7.82 -7.53
N ILE A 155 12.82 8.39 -8.66
CA ILE A 155 13.02 9.81 -8.96
C ILE A 155 12.36 10.71 -7.90
N ILE A 156 11.14 10.39 -7.48
CA ILE A 156 10.40 11.20 -6.50
C ILE A 156 11.13 11.22 -5.16
N THR A 157 11.63 10.07 -4.70
CA THR A 157 12.28 9.94 -3.41
C THR A 157 13.73 10.42 -3.41
N MET A 158 14.42 10.28 -4.53
CA MET A 158 15.79 10.78 -4.73
C MET A 158 15.85 12.31 -4.72
N GLY A 159 14.96 12.97 -5.48
CA GLY A 159 14.97 14.43 -5.60
C GLY A 159 14.53 15.17 -4.33
N ARG A 160 13.88 14.49 -3.39
CA ARG A 160 13.22 15.11 -2.22
C ARG A 160 13.69 14.56 -0.88
N TYR A 161 14.88 13.96 -0.83
CA TYR A 161 15.38 13.30 0.39
C TYR A 161 15.44 14.21 1.63
N LYS A 162 15.73 15.50 1.43
CA LYS A 162 15.81 16.50 2.51
C LYS A 162 14.46 16.79 3.17
N GLU A 163 13.35 16.36 2.55
CA GLU A 163 11.99 16.60 3.05
C GLU A 163 11.42 15.38 3.79
N PHE A 164 12.25 14.37 4.10
CA PHE A 164 11.82 13.22 4.89
C PHE A 164 11.58 13.64 6.33
N LEU A 165 10.56 13.06 6.96
CA LEU A 165 10.31 13.31 8.37
C LEU A 165 11.44 12.69 9.20
N GLN A 166 11.85 13.39 10.26
CA GLN A 166 12.85 12.86 11.19
C GLN A 166 12.37 11.54 11.78
N GLY A 167 13.21 10.52 11.71
CA GLY A 167 12.93 9.17 12.20
C GLY A 167 14.19 8.32 12.27
N LYS A 168 14.11 7.16 12.90
CA LYS A 168 15.22 6.20 13.01
C LYS A 168 15.60 5.52 11.67
N CYS A 169 14.94 5.90 10.58
CA CYS A 169 15.17 5.37 9.23
C CYS A 169 14.82 6.44 8.18
N GLY A 170 15.56 6.44 7.06
CA GLY A 170 15.39 7.37 5.95
C GLY A 170 14.14 7.13 5.06
N CYS A 171 13.12 6.43 5.53
CA CYS A 171 11.97 6.02 4.70
C CYS A 171 10.62 6.56 5.16
N HIS A 172 10.60 7.41 6.20
CA HIS A 172 9.36 7.94 6.77
C HIS A 172 8.88 9.19 6.01
N PHE A 173 8.18 8.95 4.91
CA PHE A 173 7.54 10.01 4.11
C PHE A 173 6.21 10.52 4.68
N HIS A 174 5.70 9.88 5.74
CA HIS A 174 4.46 10.27 6.38
C HIS A 174 4.46 9.95 7.88
N GLU A 175 3.64 10.70 8.60
CA GLU A 175 3.19 10.39 9.95
C GLU A 175 1.66 10.34 9.95
N VAL A 176 1.08 9.63 10.92
CA VAL A 176 -0.36 9.69 11.17
C VAL A 176 -0.57 10.35 12.51
N ALA A 177 -1.16 11.55 12.47
CA ALA A 177 -1.46 12.35 13.64
C ALA A 177 -2.91 12.13 14.07
N LYS A 178 -3.18 12.23 15.38
CA LYS A 178 -4.56 12.38 15.86
C LYS A 178 -5.09 13.74 15.42
N SER A 179 -6.32 13.78 14.94
CA SER A 179 -6.97 15.04 14.59
C SER A 179 -7.32 15.83 15.85
N LYS A 180 -7.13 17.16 15.78
CA LYS A 180 -7.40 18.11 16.90
C LYS A 180 -8.83 18.03 17.44
N VAL A 181 -9.76 17.45 16.69
CA VAL A 181 -11.16 17.29 17.10
C VAL A 181 -11.35 16.18 18.15
N SER A 182 -10.40 15.24 18.25
CA SER A 182 -10.40 14.17 19.25
C SER A 182 -9.96 14.59 20.65
N GLU A 183 -9.45 15.82 20.84
CA GLU A 183 -9.00 16.31 22.16
C GLU A 183 -10.14 16.86 23.03
N ARG A 184 -11.38 16.96 22.49
CA ARG A 184 -12.54 17.52 23.22
C ARG A 184 -13.53 16.49 23.77
N SER A 185 -13.29 15.18 23.65
CA SER A 185 -14.14 14.16 24.25
C SER A 185 -13.47 13.52 25.48
N PHE A 186 -14.14 13.65 26.62
CA PHE A 186 -13.77 13.13 27.94
C PHE A 186 -13.41 11.63 27.95
N PRO A 187 -12.60 11.17 28.92
CA PRO A 187 -11.99 9.84 28.90
C PRO A 187 -13.00 8.75 29.28
N THR A 188 -13.75 8.24 28.30
CA THR A 188 -14.36 6.91 28.44
C THR A 188 -13.32 5.86 28.10
N ALA A 189 -12.95 5.06 29.09
CA ALA A 189 -12.03 3.94 28.99
C ALA A 189 -12.32 3.08 27.74
N THR A 190 -11.51 3.24 26.70
CA THR A 190 -11.54 2.37 25.52
C THR A 190 -10.94 1.03 25.90
N THR A 191 -11.78 0.02 26.04
CA THR A 191 -11.36 -1.38 26.07
C THR A 191 -10.66 -1.69 24.76
N PHE A 192 -9.32 -1.68 24.77
CA PHE A 192 -8.50 -2.02 23.62
C PHE A 192 -8.85 -3.42 23.11
N SER A 193 -9.29 -3.49 21.85
CA SER A 193 -9.45 -4.76 21.13
C SER A 193 -8.13 -5.51 21.14
N ARG A 194 -8.13 -6.71 21.76
CA ARG A 194 -6.98 -7.61 21.85
C ARG A 194 -6.37 -7.91 20.46
N PRO A 195 -5.05 -8.15 20.37
CA PRO A 195 -4.42 -8.60 19.14
C PRO A 195 -5.03 -9.95 18.73
N TYR A 196 -5.61 -10.01 17.53
CA TYR A 196 -6.12 -11.25 16.96
C TYR A 196 -4.95 -12.21 16.73
N ALA A 197 -4.81 -13.16 17.65
CA ALA A 197 -3.99 -14.34 17.49
C ALA A 197 -4.61 -15.24 16.40
N LEU A 198 -3.71 -15.87 15.64
CA LEU A 198 -3.97 -16.84 14.58
C LEU A 198 -4.98 -17.93 15.03
N GLY A 199 -6.03 -18.13 14.24
CA GLY A 199 -6.71 -19.43 14.08
C GLY A 199 -7.55 -19.95 15.24
N LYS A 200 -8.88 -19.77 15.15
CA LYS A 200 -9.91 -20.84 15.20
C LYS A 200 -11.31 -20.22 15.22
N TYR A 201 -12.05 -20.53 14.15
CA TYR A 201 -13.52 -20.58 14.04
C TYR A 201 -14.43 -19.37 14.33
N PHE A 202 -15.52 -19.40 13.55
CA PHE A 202 -16.88 -18.88 13.76
C PHE A 202 -17.27 -17.53 13.13
N ASN A 203 -18.03 -17.66 12.02
CA ASN A 203 -19.40 -17.15 11.89
C ASN A 203 -19.90 -16.36 13.09
N ASN A 204 -20.12 -15.06 12.93
CA ASN A 204 -21.14 -14.35 13.71
C ASN A 204 -21.51 -13.02 13.04
N GLN A 205 -22.77 -12.93 12.61
CA GLN A 205 -23.41 -11.74 12.03
C GLN A 205 -23.43 -10.53 12.99
N SER A 206 -23.06 -10.69 14.26
CA SER A 206 -23.05 -9.64 15.29
C SER A 206 -21.91 -8.62 15.15
N ASN A 207 -20.86 -8.89 14.37
CA ASN A 207 -19.79 -7.91 14.12
C ASN A 207 -20.14 -6.88 13.03
N LEU A 208 -21.13 -7.17 12.18
CA LEU A 208 -21.62 -6.22 11.16
C LEU A 208 -22.33 -5.02 11.78
N VAL A 209 -23.04 -5.21 12.90
CA VAL A 209 -23.77 -4.13 13.59
C VAL A 209 -22.82 -3.17 14.33
N LYS A 210 -21.67 -3.66 14.83
CA LYS A 210 -20.65 -2.78 15.44
C LYS A 210 -19.90 -1.93 14.42
N LEU A 211 -19.74 -2.41 13.18
CA LEU A 211 -19.19 -1.60 12.07
C LEU A 211 -20.15 -0.48 11.63
N GLN A 212 -21.46 -0.68 11.77
CA GLN A 212 -22.48 0.33 11.45
C GLN A 212 -22.45 1.55 12.37
N ALA A 213 -22.03 1.41 13.63
CA ALA A 213 -21.97 2.53 14.58
C ALA A 213 -20.78 3.49 14.30
N TYR A 214 -19.70 3.02 13.68
CA TYR A 214 -18.54 3.86 13.34
C TYR A 214 -18.76 4.76 12.12
N ALA A 215 -19.76 4.46 11.29
CA ALA A 215 -20.10 5.26 10.11
C ALA A 215 -20.79 6.60 10.45
N SER A 216 -21.12 6.85 11.73
CA SER A 216 -21.88 8.04 12.16
C SER A 216 -21.01 9.17 12.72
N ASN A 217 -19.70 8.98 12.89
CA ASN A 217 -18.78 10.04 13.30
C ASN A 217 -18.15 10.69 12.07
N SER A 218 -18.65 11.88 11.72
CA SER A 218 -18.14 12.71 10.61
C SER A 218 -16.74 13.28 10.85
N GLN A 219 -16.17 13.09 12.04
CA GLN A 219 -14.85 13.59 12.38
C GLN A 219 -13.80 12.51 12.15
N SER A 220 -12.83 12.79 11.28
CA SER A 220 -11.67 11.91 11.09
C SER A 220 -10.81 11.89 12.35
N PRO A 221 -10.68 10.77 13.08
CA PRO A 221 -9.85 10.71 14.28
C PRO A 221 -8.35 10.79 13.96
N TYR A 222 -7.97 10.46 12.73
CA TYR A 222 -6.58 10.48 12.26
C TYR A 222 -6.43 11.29 10.97
N HIS A 223 -5.21 11.78 10.74
CA HIS A 223 -4.83 12.46 9.51
C HIS A 223 -3.42 12.07 9.08
N VAL A 224 -3.23 11.73 7.80
CA VAL A 224 -1.91 11.42 7.24
C VAL A 224 -1.22 12.71 6.81
N ARG A 225 -0.08 13.00 7.43
CA ARG A 225 0.78 14.14 7.08
C ARG A 225 2.00 13.67 6.32
N GLY A 226 2.58 14.55 5.51
CA GLY A 226 3.82 14.28 4.78
C GLY A 226 3.69 14.65 3.30
N PRO A 227 4.25 15.79 2.85
CA PRO A 227 4.01 16.33 1.51
C PRO A 227 4.49 15.38 0.40
N ILE A 228 5.57 14.63 0.62
CA ILE A 228 6.05 13.67 -0.37
C ILE A 228 5.09 12.48 -0.50
N ASN A 229 4.68 11.86 0.62
CA ASN A 229 3.72 10.76 0.56
C ASN A 229 2.40 11.23 -0.05
N GLN A 230 1.96 12.45 0.23
CA GLN A 230 0.80 13.06 -0.41
C GLN A 230 0.96 13.12 -1.93
N VAL A 231 2.01 13.79 -2.44
CA VAL A 231 2.27 13.89 -3.89
C VAL A 231 2.32 12.50 -4.53
N TYR A 232 3.05 11.58 -3.91
CA TYR A 232 3.18 10.21 -4.40
C TYR A 232 1.83 9.49 -4.48
N SER A 233 0.99 9.64 -3.45
CA SER A 233 -0.33 9.02 -3.38
C SER A 233 -1.30 9.64 -4.39
N GLU A 234 -1.22 10.96 -4.62
CA GLU A 234 -2.03 11.66 -5.64
C GLU A 234 -1.62 11.24 -7.07
N ILE A 235 -0.33 11.04 -7.34
CA ILE A 235 0.12 10.48 -8.63
C ILE A 235 -0.47 9.09 -8.81
N LEU A 236 -0.40 8.22 -7.79
CA LEU A 236 -1.00 6.89 -7.86
C LEU A 236 -2.52 6.95 -8.11
N LEU A 237 -3.25 7.78 -7.36
CA LEU A 237 -4.69 7.98 -7.56
C LEU A 237 -5.00 8.46 -8.97
N SER A 238 -4.23 9.41 -9.49
CA SER A 238 -4.39 9.89 -10.86
C SER A 238 -4.21 8.77 -11.88
N ARG A 239 -3.26 7.83 -11.67
CA ARG A 239 -3.07 6.67 -12.56
C ARG A 239 -4.24 5.71 -12.50
N ILE A 240 -4.72 5.40 -11.29
CA ILE A 240 -5.87 4.53 -11.07
C ILE A 240 -7.13 5.11 -11.72
N CYS A 241 -7.42 6.40 -11.49
CA CYS A 241 -8.65 7.03 -11.97
C CYS A 241 -8.63 7.42 -13.45
N ARG A 242 -7.47 7.40 -14.14
CA ARG A 242 -7.37 7.80 -15.55
C ARG A 242 -8.13 6.87 -16.50
N ASN A 243 -8.24 5.59 -16.16
CA ASN A 243 -8.88 4.60 -17.05
C ASN A 243 -10.40 4.68 -17.06
N ASN A 244 -11.03 5.15 -15.98
CA ASN A 244 -12.48 5.39 -15.96
C ASN A 244 -12.96 6.43 -16.98
N ARG A 245 -12.07 7.31 -17.47
CA ARG A 245 -12.39 8.30 -18.51
C ARG A 245 -12.29 7.76 -19.94
N LYS A 246 -11.58 6.66 -20.17
CA LYS A 246 -11.51 6.05 -21.51
C LYS A 246 -12.77 5.23 -21.80
N ASP A 247 -13.34 4.59 -20.78
CA ASP A 247 -14.57 3.79 -20.92
C ASP A 247 -15.86 4.64 -20.95
N ALA A 248 -15.81 5.88 -20.43
CA ALA A 248 -16.93 6.83 -20.47
C ALA A 248 -16.94 7.74 -21.72
N GLY A 249 -16.06 7.47 -22.69
CA GLY A 249 -15.85 8.26 -23.90
C GLY A 249 -16.04 7.48 -25.20
N MET A 250 -16.99 6.54 -25.22
CA MET A 250 -17.55 5.90 -26.42
C MET A 250 -19.07 5.99 -26.39
#